data_AF-A0A4R8FRF4-F1
#
_entry.id   AF-A0A4R8FRF4-F1
#
_cell.length_a   1.000
_cell.length_b   1.000
_cell.length_c   1.000
_cell.angle_alpha   90.00
_cell.angle_beta   90.00
_cell.angle_gamma   90.00
#
_symmetry.space_group_name_H-M   'P 1'
#
loop_
_entity.id
_entity.type
_entity.pdbx_description
1 polymer ?
#
loop_
_entity_poly.entity_id
_entity_poly.type
_entity_poly.pdbx_seq_one_letter_code
_entity_poly.pdbx_strand_id
1 'polypeptide(L)'
;MTHTARVEPIKEDVGDHYLISGWRVVDVTVADSPREISRHESEPEAIEAARRFEGQTSSEPGSDPDDNQDYDSSDLTDRDSTP
;
A
#
# COMPACT_ATOMS: atom_id res chain seq x y z
N MET A 1 6.35 -17.78 0.44
CA MET A 1 7.29 -16.74 0.92
C MET A 1 6.67 -15.42 0.56
N THR A 2 6.46 -14.52 1.53
CA THR A 2 5.90 -13.20 1.23
C THR A 2 7.00 -12.36 0.60
N HIS A 3 6.81 -12.00 -0.66
CA HIS A 3 7.65 -11.01 -1.31
C HIS A 3 7.34 -9.66 -0.69
N THR A 4 8.39 -8.90 -0.38
CA THR A 4 8.27 -7.56 0.21
C THR A 4 8.99 -6.57 -0.67
N ALA A 5 8.31 -5.51 -1.05
CA ALA A 5 8.89 -4.42 -1.82
C ALA A 5 8.88 -3.13 -1.01
N ARG A 6 9.95 -2.34 -1.11
CA ARG A 6 10.05 -1.01 -0.50
C ARG A 6 10.19 0.04 -1.60
N VAL A 7 9.42 1.11 -1.47
CA VAL A 7 9.55 2.31 -2.30
C VAL A 7 10.58 3.25 -1.66
N GLU A 8 11.59 3.64 -2.42
CA GLU A 8 12.62 4.59 -1.98
C GLU A 8 12.70 5.78 -2.94
N PRO A 9 12.79 7.02 -2.43
CA PRO A 9 13.01 8.17 -3.27
C PRO A 9 14.43 8.19 -3.83
N ILE A 10 14.55 8.51 -5.12
CA ILE A 10 15.81 8.75 -5.81
C ILE A 10 16.17 10.21 -5.58
N LYS A 11 17.16 10.42 -4.73
CA LYS A 11 17.69 11.74 -4.43
C LYS A 11 18.77 12.06 -5.44
N GLU A 12 18.62 13.18 -6.13
CA GLU A 12 19.64 13.77 -6.97
C GLU A 12 20.28 14.93 -6.22
N ASP A 13 21.60 14.92 -6.16
CA ASP A 13 22.39 16.00 -5.60
C ASP A 13 22.47 17.13 -6.62
N VAL A 14 21.93 18.29 -6.26
CA VAL A 14 22.01 19.51 -7.07
C VAL A 14 22.80 20.60 -6.35
N GLY A 15 23.81 20.20 -5.57
CA GLY A 15 24.66 21.09 -4.77
C GLY A 15 24.12 21.33 -3.36
N ASP A 16 23.32 22.39 -3.17
CA ASP A 16 22.86 22.81 -1.82
C ASP A 16 21.56 22.11 -1.38
N HIS A 17 20.91 21.39 -2.30
CA HIS A 17 19.64 20.72 -2.07
C HIS A 17 19.62 19.32 -2.69
N TYR A 18 18.74 18.47 -2.14
CA TYR A 18 18.38 17.20 -2.75
C TYR A 18 17.03 17.34 -3.44
N LEU A 19 17.00 17.06 -4.74
CA LEU A 19 15.75 16.93 -5.48
C LEU A 19 15.35 15.46 -5.52
N ILE A 20 14.05 15.19 -5.36
CA ILE A 20 13.50 13.86 -5.62
C ILE A 20 13.33 13.76 -7.14
N SER A 21 14.29 13.12 -7.83
CA SER A 21 14.24 12.95 -9.28
C SER A 21 13.41 11.74 -9.71
N GLY A 22 12.92 10.95 -8.74
CA GLY A 22 11.99 9.85 -8.97
C GLY A 22 11.90 8.91 -7.77
N TRP A 23 11.30 7.74 -8.00
CA TRP A 23 11.04 6.71 -7.02
C TRP A 23 11.47 5.36 -7.56
N ARG A 24 12.22 4.60 -6.77
CA ARG A 24 12.58 3.22 -7.10
C ARG A 24 11.82 2.25 -6.20
N VAL A 25 11.46 1.12 -6.78
CA VAL A 25 10.91 -0.02 -6.06
C VAL A 25 12.03 -1.04 -5.89
N VAL A 26 12.29 -1.41 -4.65
CA VAL A 26 13.36 -2.34 -4.26
C VAL A 26 12.71 -3.57 -3.66
N ASP A 27 12.96 -4.73 -4.26
CA ASP A 27 12.67 -6.03 -3.67
C ASP A 27 13.56 -6.22 -2.45
N VAL A 28 12.94 -6.33 -1.28
CA VAL A 28 13.59 -6.56 0.02
C VAL A 28 13.14 -7.89 0.61
N THR A 29 12.61 -8.80 -0.22
CA THR A 29 12.24 -10.17 0.18
C THR A 29 13.41 -10.88 0.87
N VAL A 30 14.64 -10.64 0.43
CA VAL A 30 15.88 -11.04 1.12
C VAL A 30 16.56 -9.78 1.65
N ALA A 31 16.52 -9.57 2.96
CA ALA A 31 17.08 -8.37 3.60
C ALA A 31 18.57 -8.15 3.29
N ASP A 32 19.32 -9.24 3.07
CA ASP A 32 20.75 -9.22 2.73
C ASP A 32 21.03 -8.94 1.25
N SER A 33 19.98 -8.95 0.40
CA SER A 33 20.12 -8.79 -1.05
C SER A 33 18.98 -7.95 -1.63
N PRO A 34 18.91 -6.65 -1.30
CA PRO A 34 17.95 -5.74 -1.90
C PRO A 34 18.20 -5.60 -3.41
N ARG A 35 17.16 -5.71 -4.23
CA ARG A 35 17.26 -5.59 -5.71
C ARG A 35 16.28 -4.57 -6.25
N GLU A 36 16.77 -3.58 -7.01
CA GLU A 36 15.89 -2.67 -7.74
C GLU A 36 15.09 -3.46 -8.79
N ILE A 37 13.76 -3.42 -8.66
CA ILE A 37 12.81 -4.10 -9.56
C ILE A 37 12.18 -3.14 -10.56
N SER A 38 11.96 -1.88 -10.18
CA SER A 38 11.41 -0.86 -11.08
C SER A 38 11.75 0.55 -10.64
N ARG A 39 11.63 1.50 -11.57
CA ARG A 39 11.78 2.94 -11.34
C ARG A 39 10.60 3.69 -11.95
N HIS A 40 10.09 4.66 -11.22
CA HIS A 40 8.94 5.48 -11.57
C HIS A 40 9.25 6.96 -11.31
N GLU A 41 8.59 7.84 -12.05
CA GLU A 41 8.72 9.29 -11.85
C GLU A 41 7.87 9.75 -10.67
N SER A 42 6.72 9.10 -10.44
CA SER A 42 5.76 9.45 -9.39
C SER A 42 5.75 8.44 -8.24
N GLU A 43 5.57 8.96 -7.02
CA GLU A 43 5.37 8.15 -5.80
C GLU A 43 4.18 7.17 -5.92
N PRO A 44 2.97 7.58 -6.34
CA PRO A 44 1.83 6.67 -6.42
C PRO A 44 2.08 5.49 -7.36
N GLU A 45 2.74 5.73 -8.50
CA GLU A 45 3.07 4.67 -9.45
C GLU A 45 4.05 3.64 -8.86
N ALA A 46 5.05 4.11 -8.09
CA ALA A 46 5.98 3.23 -7.39
C ALA A 46 5.29 2.40 -6.29
N ILE A 47 4.35 3.00 -5.56
CA ILE A 47 3.55 2.31 -4.53
C ILE A 47 2.67 1.24 -5.17
N GLU A 48 1.99 1.55 -6.27
CA GLU A 48 1.18 0.59 -7.00
C GLU A 48 2.02 -0.57 -7.54
N ALA A 49 3.21 -0.29 -8.07
CA ALA A 49 4.15 -1.31 -8.53
C ALA A 49 4.65 -2.21 -7.39
N ALA A 50 5.01 -1.63 -6.24
CA ALA A 50 5.38 -2.38 -5.04
C ALA A 50 4.23 -3.29 -4.59
N ARG A 51 3.02 -2.74 -4.46
CA ARG A 51 1.83 -3.50 -4.04
C ARG A 51 1.47 -4.62 -5.01
N ARG A 52 1.66 -4.42 -6.32
CA ARG A 52 1.48 -5.48 -7.32
C ARG A 52 2.54 -6.57 -7.20
N PHE A 53 3.79 -6.22 -6.92
CA PHE A 53 4.86 -7.19 -6.71
C PHE A 53 4.59 -8.08 -5.48
N GLU A 54 4.15 -7.47 -4.39
CA GLU A 54 3.76 -8.17 -3.15
C GLU A 54 2.44 -8.95 -3.33
N GLY A 55 1.46 -8.38 -4.04
CA GLY A 55 0.16 -9.01 -4.28
C GLY A 55 0.20 -10.22 -5.21
N GLN A 56 1.10 -10.23 -6.20
CA GLN A 56 1.24 -11.36 -7.12
C GLN A 56 1.66 -12.66 -6.42
N THR A 57 2.41 -12.58 -5.32
CA THR A 57 2.74 -13.76 -4.52
C THR A 57 1.70 -14.10 -3.45
N SER A 58 0.83 -13.15 -3.09
CA SER A 58 -0.31 -13.35 -2.20
C SER A 58 -1.54 -13.88 -2.95
N SER A 59 -1.33 -14.69 -3.99
CA SER A 59 -2.40 -15.55 -4.52
C SER A 59 -2.59 -16.76 -3.59
N GLU A 60 -2.98 -16.51 -2.34
CA GLU A 60 -3.79 -17.48 -1.60
C GLU A 60 -5.25 -17.14 -1.93
N PRO A 61 -5.94 -17.96 -2.74
CA PRO A 61 -7.37 -17.81 -2.97
C PRO A 61 -8.08 -18.25 -1.68
N GLY A 62 -8.36 -17.32 -0.78
CA GLY A 62 -8.96 -17.69 0.50
C GLY A 62 -9.06 -16.55 1.49
N SER A 63 -9.83 -15.53 1.15
CA SER A 63 -10.47 -14.74 2.19
C SER A 63 -11.92 -14.58 1.75
N ASP A 64 -12.72 -15.52 2.27
CA ASP A 64 -14.17 -15.51 2.33
C ASP A 64 -14.72 -14.07 2.43
N PRO A 65 -15.76 -13.72 1.67
CA PRO A 65 -16.55 -12.54 1.94
C PRO A 65 -17.43 -12.81 3.18
N ASP A 66 -16.82 -13.02 4.34
CA ASP A 66 -17.52 -13.07 5.62
C ASP A 66 -17.11 -11.85 6.45
N ASP A 67 -17.34 -10.68 5.87
CA ASP A 67 -17.63 -9.50 6.66
C ASP A 67 -19.14 -9.29 6.50
N ASN A 68 -19.89 -10.05 7.31
CA ASN A 68 -21.28 -9.76 7.60
C ASN A 68 -21.30 -8.37 8.24
N GLN A 69 -21.35 -7.35 7.38
CA GLN A 69 -21.57 -5.94 7.70
C GLN A 69 -22.97 -5.83 8.29
N ASP A 70 -23.08 -6.23 9.55
CA ASP A 70 -24.24 -5.97 10.40
C ASP A 70 -24.19 -4.49 10.77
N TYR A 71 -24.57 -3.68 9.77
CA TYR A 71 -24.92 -2.29 9.94
C TYR A 71 -26.23 -2.30 10.75
N ASP A 72 -26.13 -2.26 12.09
CA ASP A 72 -27.28 -1.97 12.94
C ASP A 72 -27.68 -0.50 12.71
N SER A 73 -28.38 -0.27 11.60
CA SER A 73 -29.17 0.92 11.35
C SER A 73 -30.54 0.71 11.98
N SER A 74 -30.58 0.80 13.31
CA SER A 74 -31.82 0.93 14.05
C SER A 74 -31.66 1.93 15.20
N ASP A 75 -31.15 3.14 14.91
CA ASP A 75 -31.47 4.29 15.77
C ASP A 75 -32.91 4.72 15.49
N LEU A 76 -33.76 4.19 16.36
CA LEU A 76 -35.20 4.30 16.39
C LEU A 76 -35.62 5.77 16.44
N THR A 77 -36.32 6.19 15.38
CA THR A 77 -37.26 7.30 15.48
C THR A 77 -38.39 6.87 16.42
N ASP A 78 -38.38 7.32 17.67
CA ASP A 78 -39.63 7.44 18.44
C ASP A 78 -39.64 8.72 19.28
N ARG A 79 -40.78 9.38 19.20
CA ARG A 79 -41.02 10.75 19.62
C ARG A 79 -41.14 10.79 21.14
N ASP A 80 -40.33 11.64 21.78
CA ASP A 80 -40.58 12.08 23.15
C ASP A 80 -41.93 12.82 23.20
N SER A 81 -42.99 12.08 23.49
CA SER A 81 -44.24 12.60 24.03
C SER A 81 -44.11 12.56 25.55
N THR A 82 -43.71 13.68 26.13
CA THR A 82 -43.68 13.92 27.58
C THR A 82 -45.12 14.06 28.14
N PRO A 83 -45.34 13.76 29.43
CA PRO A 83 -46.60 13.28 30.02
C PRO A 83 -47.69 14.32 30.26
#